data_AF-A0A7J7M4R7-F1
#
_entry.id   AF-A0A7J7M4R7-F1
#
_cell.length_a   1.000
_cell.length_b   1.000
_cell.length_c   1.000
_cell.angle_alpha   90.00
_cell.angle_beta   90.00
_cell.angle_gamma   90.00
#
_symmetry.space_group_name_H-M   'P 1'
#
loop_
_entity.id
_entity.type
_entity.pdbx_description
1 polymer ?
#
loop_
_entity_poly.entity_id
_entity_poly.type
_entity_poly.pdbx_seq_one_letter_code
_entity_poly.pdbx_strand_id
1 'polypeptide(L)'
;MSSIVVMLMTSICGVVLSDYVWVHLCCGGLMGFIWIQSDWLGHDSGHYQIMSSCGYNRFAQVLTGISIAWWKWNHNAHQIACNGLEFDLDLQHMPFFAMSSSLFSSLRSYFYERKMNFDAVTRFLVSYQHWTFYPVMCLARRGGTRKKLTRVIARGKI
;
A
#
# COMPACT_ATOMS: atom_id res chain seq x y z
N MET A 1 -5.98 -15.37 11.23
CA MET A 1 -7.45 -15.15 11.14
C MET A 1 -8.09 -15.00 12.50
N SER A 2 -7.94 -15.97 13.40
CA SER A 2 -8.56 -15.94 14.73
C SER A 2 -8.18 -14.70 15.57
N SER A 3 -6.92 -14.25 15.52
CA SER A 3 -6.47 -13.03 16.21
C SER A 3 -7.20 -11.76 15.75
N ILE A 4 -7.37 -11.58 14.44
CA ILE A 4 -8.04 -10.42 13.85
C ILE A 4 -9.51 -10.37 14.31
N VAL A 5 -10.21 -11.51 14.26
CA VAL A 5 -11.60 -11.60 14.68
C VAL A 5 -11.75 -11.30 16.18
N VAL A 6 -10.88 -11.86 17.02
CA VAL A 6 -10.90 -11.59 18.47
C VAL A 6 -10.69 -10.11 18.74
N MET A 7 -9.65 -9.49 18.17
CA MET A 7 -9.40 -8.05 18.35
C MET A 7 -10.57 -7.20 17.85
N LEU A 8 -11.20 -7.57 16.73
CA LEU A 8 -12.35 -6.85 16.18
C LEU A 8 -13.55 -6.92 17.11
N MET A 9 -13.88 -8.12 17.59
CA MET A 9 -15.00 -8.32 18.52
C MET A 9 -14.75 -7.62 19.85
N THR A 10 -13.55 -7.70 20.40
CA THR A 10 -13.16 -6.96 21.61
C THR A 10 -13.29 -5.45 21.41
N SER A 11 -12.87 -4.93 20.25
CA SER A 11 -12.99 -3.49 19.94
C SER A 11 -14.45 -3.05 19.82
N ILE A 12 -15.29 -3.84 19.15
CA ILE A 12 -16.73 -3.54 19.01
C ILE A 12 -17.41 -3.57 20.38
N CYS A 13 -17.18 -4.61 21.18
CA CYS A 13 -17.74 -4.72 22.52
C CYS A 13 -17.25 -3.58 23.42
N GLY A 14 -15.97 -3.22 23.38
CA GLY A 14 -15.40 -2.14 24.18
C GLY A 14 -16.02 -0.77 23.86
N VAL A 15 -16.33 -0.50 22.58
CA VAL A 15 -17.00 0.74 22.16
C VAL A 15 -18.48 0.75 22.53
N VAL A 16 -19.18 -0.38 22.39
CA VAL A 16 -20.64 -0.46 22.63
C VAL A 16 -20.99 -0.54 24.12
N LEU A 17 -20.16 -1.22 24.92
CA LEU A 17 -20.46 -1.53 26.32
C LEU A 17 -19.82 -0.54 27.32
N SER A 18 -19.05 0.44 26.86
CA SER A 18 -18.29 1.33 27.73
C SER A 18 -18.26 2.76 27.21
N ASP A 19 -18.40 3.73 28.12
CA ASP A 19 -18.27 5.17 27.82
C ASP A 19 -16.91 5.75 28.26
N TYR A 20 -16.01 4.92 28.82
CA TYR A 20 -14.72 5.39 29.32
C TYR A 20 -13.75 5.68 28.16
N VAL A 21 -13.21 6.90 28.15
CA VAL A 21 -12.25 7.36 27.12
C VAL A 21 -11.05 6.42 26.96
N TRP A 22 -10.53 5.86 28.06
CA TRP A 22 -9.42 4.92 28.03
C TRP A 22 -9.76 3.60 27.34
N VAL A 23 -11.00 3.12 27.49
CA VAL A 23 -11.48 1.92 26.78
C VAL A 23 -11.55 2.20 25.29
N HIS A 24 -12.06 3.37 24.88
CA HIS A 24 -12.09 3.76 23.47
C HIS A 24 -10.70 3.97 22.88
N LEU A 25 -9.75 4.55 23.63
CA LEU A 25 -8.35 4.66 23.21
C LEU A 25 -7.71 3.27 22.99
N CYS A 26 -7.94 2.32 23.88
CA CYS A 26 -7.49 0.94 23.72
C CYS A 26 -8.13 0.27 22.49
N CYS A 27 -9.42 0.47 22.25
CA CYS A 27 -10.10 -0.02 21.05
C CYS A 27 -9.53 0.60 19.76
N GLY A 28 -9.17 1.88 19.78
CA GLY A 28 -8.47 2.54 18.68
C GLY A 28 -7.09 1.92 18.41
N GLY A 29 -6.33 1.61 19.46
CA GLY A 29 -5.06 0.88 19.36
C GLY A 29 -5.23 -0.51 18.74
N LEU A 30 -6.21 -1.30 19.22
CA LEU A 30 -6.55 -2.61 18.67
C LEU A 30 -6.98 -2.51 17.20
N MET A 31 -7.73 -1.47 16.83
CA MET A 31 -8.08 -1.19 15.44
C MET A 31 -6.82 -0.97 14.60
N GLY A 32 -5.83 -0.23 15.08
CA GLY A 32 -4.53 -0.11 14.42
C GLY A 32 -3.87 -1.47 14.14
N PHE A 33 -3.83 -2.36 15.13
CA PHE A 33 -3.30 -3.72 14.95
C PHE A 33 -4.09 -4.57 13.94
N ILE A 34 -5.43 -4.47 13.96
CA ILE A 34 -6.30 -5.16 13.00
C ILE A 34 -5.95 -4.74 11.56
N TRP A 35 -5.77 -3.45 11.32
CA TRP A 35 -5.47 -2.94 9.98
C TRP A 35 -4.11 -3.41 9.48
N ILE A 36 -3.08 -3.36 10.34
CA ILE A 36 -1.75 -3.87 10.02
C ILE A 36 -1.81 -5.36 9.69
N GLN A 37 -2.43 -6.19 10.54
CA GLN A 37 -2.54 -7.63 10.30
C GLN A 37 -3.35 -7.96 9.03
N SER A 38 -4.37 -7.15 8.72
CA SER A 38 -5.18 -7.32 7.50
C SER A 38 -4.37 -7.04 6.24
N ASP A 39 -3.45 -6.07 6.27
CA ASP A 39 -2.58 -5.79 5.13
C ASP A 39 -1.58 -6.94 4.86
N TRP A 40 -0.97 -7.51 5.91
CA TRP A 40 -0.12 -8.71 5.80
C TRP A 40 -0.89 -9.90 5.23
N LEU A 41 -2.11 -10.12 5.70
CA LEU A 41 -2.97 -11.15 5.15
C LEU A 41 -3.24 -10.93 3.64
N GLY A 42 -3.47 -9.69 3.23
CA GLY A 42 -3.72 -9.34 1.83
C GLY A 42 -2.53 -9.67 0.94
N HIS A 43 -1.33 -9.34 1.42
CA HIS A 43 -0.06 -9.70 0.79
C HIS A 43 0.09 -11.23 0.68
N ASP A 44 -0.01 -11.95 1.79
CA ASP A 44 0.27 -13.37 1.84
C ASP A 44 -0.78 -14.23 1.11
N SER A 45 -2.06 -13.83 1.19
CA SER A 45 -3.12 -14.44 0.39
C SER A 45 -2.91 -14.21 -1.11
N GLY A 46 -2.18 -13.17 -1.50
CA GLY A 46 -1.80 -12.89 -2.87
C GLY A 46 -0.84 -13.92 -3.47
N HIS A 47 -0.03 -14.55 -2.62
CA HIS A 47 0.85 -15.66 -2.95
C HIS A 47 0.13 -17.00 -3.01
N TYR A 48 -1.13 -17.07 -2.55
CA TYR A 48 -1.94 -18.30 -2.50
C TYR A 48 -1.34 -19.41 -1.60
N GLN A 49 -0.51 -19.06 -0.61
CA GLN A 49 0.22 -20.02 0.22
C GLN A 49 -0.36 -20.19 1.64
N ILE A 50 -1.26 -19.30 2.08
CA ILE A 50 -1.70 -19.26 3.49
C ILE A 50 -3.03 -19.94 3.78
N MET A 51 -3.86 -20.19 2.76
CA MET A 51 -5.13 -20.90 2.91
C MET A 51 -5.09 -22.23 2.17
N SER A 52 -5.88 -23.18 2.65
CA SER A 52 -5.98 -24.54 2.10
C SER A 52 -6.51 -24.61 0.65
N SER A 53 -7.15 -23.54 0.16
CA SER A 53 -7.67 -23.49 -1.20
C SER A 53 -7.51 -22.13 -1.86
N CYS A 54 -7.48 -22.11 -3.19
CA CYS A 54 -7.50 -20.88 -3.97
C CYS A 54 -8.75 -20.02 -3.72
N GLY A 55 -9.90 -20.65 -3.45
CA GLY A 55 -11.14 -19.95 -3.14
C GLY A 55 -11.06 -19.16 -1.83
N TYR A 56 -10.50 -19.78 -0.77
CA TYR A 56 -10.33 -19.11 0.52
C TYR A 56 -9.30 -17.98 0.47
N ASN A 57 -8.22 -18.13 -0.31
CA ASN A 57 -7.29 -17.02 -0.55
C ASN A 57 -8.00 -15.84 -1.23
N ARG A 58 -8.83 -16.09 -2.25
CA ARG A 58 -9.62 -15.03 -2.92
C ARG A 58 -10.61 -14.36 -1.98
N PHE A 59 -11.27 -15.12 -1.12
CA PHE A 59 -12.17 -14.57 -0.10
C PHE A 59 -11.42 -13.65 0.87
N ALA A 60 -10.26 -14.10 1.39
CA ALA A 60 -9.41 -13.29 2.25
C ALA A 60 -8.96 -11.99 1.54
N GLN A 61 -8.59 -12.04 0.25
CA GLN A 61 -8.22 -10.86 -0.54
C GLN A 61 -9.33 -9.81 -0.63
N VAL A 62 -10.61 -10.19 -0.60
CA VAL A 62 -11.73 -9.23 -0.61
C VAL A 62 -11.85 -8.50 0.72
N LEU A 63 -11.57 -9.18 1.84
CA LEU A 63 -11.70 -8.63 3.19
C LEU A 63 -10.62 -7.60 3.53
N THR A 64 -9.48 -7.61 2.85
CA THR A 64 -8.34 -6.74 3.17
C THR A 64 -8.44 -5.36 2.49
N GLY A 65 -9.32 -5.22 1.50
CA GLY A 65 -9.52 -3.97 0.76
C GLY A 65 -8.34 -3.58 -0.15
N ILE A 66 -7.34 -4.46 -0.31
CA ILE A 66 -6.21 -4.26 -1.25
C ILE A 66 -6.60 -4.81 -2.62
N SER A 67 -6.36 -4.04 -3.68
CA SER A 67 -6.50 -4.56 -5.05
C SER A 67 -5.40 -5.59 -5.32
N ILE A 68 -5.76 -6.87 -5.32
CA ILE A 68 -4.78 -7.94 -5.53
C ILE A 68 -4.09 -7.85 -6.90
N ALA A 69 -4.80 -7.40 -7.94
CA ALA A 69 -4.21 -7.22 -9.26
C ALA A 69 -3.14 -6.12 -9.28
N TRP A 70 -3.42 -5.00 -8.61
CA TRP A 70 -2.45 -3.92 -8.44
C TRP A 70 -1.25 -4.37 -7.60
N TRP A 71 -1.53 -5.07 -6.50
CA TRP A 71 -0.50 -5.60 -5.61
C TRP A 71 0.41 -6.58 -6.35
N LYS A 72 -0.14 -7.57 -7.08
CA LYS A 72 0.66 -8.52 -7.90
C LYS A 72 1.48 -7.82 -8.96
N TRP A 73 0.91 -6.83 -9.64
CA TRP A 73 1.62 -6.05 -10.66
C TRP A 73 2.86 -5.37 -10.09
N ASN A 74 2.72 -4.76 -8.92
CA ASN A 74 3.84 -4.07 -8.28
C ASN A 74 4.83 -5.05 -7.65
N HIS A 75 4.32 -6.01 -6.87
CA HIS A 75 5.13 -6.97 -6.14
C HIS A 75 6.01 -7.81 -7.06
N ASN A 76 5.47 -8.27 -8.20
CA ASN A 76 6.27 -9.01 -9.17
C ASN A 76 7.41 -8.16 -9.77
N ALA A 77 7.16 -6.88 -10.03
CA ALA A 77 8.19 -5.99 -10.55
C ALA A 77 9.30 -5.75 -9.53
N HIS A 78 8.93 -5.56 -8.26
CA HIS A 78 9.88 -5.49 -7.15
C HIS A 78 10.70 -6.78 -7.03
N GLN A 79 10.09 -7.96 -7.13
CA GLN A 79 10.82 -9.24 -7.07
C GLN A 79 11.80 -9.43 -8.24
N ILE A 80 11.47 -8.92 -9.44
CA ILE A 80 12.33 -9.03 -10.62
C ILE A 80 13.56 -8.12 -10.53
N ALA A 81 13.38 -6.90 -10.02
CA ALA A 81 14.43 -5.87 -10.02
C ALA A 81 14.50 -5.15 -8.67
N CYS A 82 14.56 -5.93 -7.59
CA CYS A 82 14.53 -5.45 -6.22
C CYS A 82 15.63 -4.41 -5.97
N ASN A 83 15.25 -3.27 -5.40
CA ASN A 83 16.13 -2.14 -5.12
C ASN A 83 16.82 -1.51 -6.35
N GLY A 84 16.38 -1.85 -7.56
CA GLY A 84 16.86 -1.21 -8.78
C GLY A 84 16.18 0.14 -9.00
N LEU A 85 16.89 1.26 -8.81
CA LEU A 85 16.30 2.61 -8.90
C LEU A 85 15.53 2.90 -10.20
N GLU A 86 15.91 2.27 -11.31
CA GLU A 86 15.30 2.48 -12.63
C GLU A 86 14.12 1.52 -12.91
N PHE A 87 13.99 0.42 -12.18
CA PHE A 87 13.03 -0.66 -12.46
C PHE A 87 12.06 -0.93 -11.31
N ASP A 88 12.49 -0.71 -10.08
CA ASP A 88 11.70 -0.94 -8.87
C ASP A 88 10.79 0.25 -8.58
N LEU A 89 9.48 0.04 -8.71
CA LEU A 89 8.50 1.09 -8.45
C LEU A 89 8.44 1.52 -6.99
N ASP A 90 8.89 0.68 -6.06
CA ASP A 90 8.87 0.94 -4.61
C ASP A 90 9.93 1.98 -4.21
N LEU A 91 10.82 2.36 -5.13
CA LEU A 91 11.79 3.43 -4.95
C LEU A 91 11.47 4.68 -5.78
N GLN A 92 10.38 4.67 -6.58
CA GLN A 92 10.11 5.67 -7.63
C GLN A 92 9.00 6.65 -7.24
N HIS A 93 9.16 7.29 -6.09
CA HIS A 93 8.15 8.17 -5.48
C HIS A 93 8.35 9.67 -5.77
N MET A 94 9.19 10.00 -6.74
CA MET A 94 9.38 11.38 -7.21
C MET A 94 8.05 11.94 -7.75
N PRO A 95 7.64 13.15 -7.34
CA PRO A 95 8.50 14.21 -6.76
C PRO A 95 8.51 14.31 -5.22
N PHE A 96 7.88 13.39 -4.49
CA PHE A 96 7.70 13.54 -3.04
C PHE A 96 8.84 12.98 -2.20
N PHE A 97 9.38 11.81 -2.57
CA PHE A 97 10.41 11.13 -1.79
C PHE A 97 11.58 10.72 -2.66
N ALA A 98 12.78 10.92 -2.15
CA ALA A 98 14.01 10.43 -2.75
C ALA A 98 14.67 9.42 -1.82
N MET A 99 14.68 8.16 -2.22
CA MET A 99 15.23 7.04 -1.42
C MET A 99 16.74 6.85 -1.61
N SER A 100 17.33 7.53 -2.58
CA SER A 100 18.76 7.50 -2.88
C SER A 100 19.21 8.84 -3.46
N SER A 101 20.46 9.22 -3.19
CA SER A 101 21.08 10.43 -3.74
C SER A 101 21.19 10.40 -5.27
N SER A 102 21.23 9.22 -5.89
CA SER A 102 21.23 9.08 -7.34
C SER A 102 19.95 9.62 -8.00
N LEU A 103 18.85 9.78 -7.28
CA LEU A 103 17.63 10.41 -7.82
C LEU A 103 17.80 11.92 -8.03
N PHE A 104 18.82 12.56 -7.43
CA PHE A 104 19.07 13.99 -7.56
C PHE A 104 19.67 14.37 -8.92
N SER A 105 20.29 13.42 -9.64
CA SER A 105 20.77 13.64 -11.01
C SER A 105 19.68 13.42 -12.08
N SER A 106 18.44 13.16 -11.66
CA SER A 106 17.32 12.69 -12.51
C SER A 106 17.57 11.31 -13.12
N LEU A 107 16.65 10.37 -12.92
CA LEU A 107 16.75 9.00 -13.45
C LEU A 107 15.57 8.66 -14.36
N ARG A 108 15.76 7.74 -15.30
CA ARG A 108 14.65 7.18 -16.08
C ARG A 108 14.07 6.00 -15.31
N SER A 109 12.76 6.01 -15.10
CA SER A 109 12.02 4.81 -14.73
C SER A 109 11.68 4.03 -16.00
N TYR A 110 12.20 2.82 -16.13
CA TYR A 110 11.79 1.88 -17.19
C TYR A 110 10.44 1.24 -16.88
N PHE A 111 10.08 1.10 -15.60
CA PHE A 111 8.79 0.54 -15.21
C PHE A 111 7.60 1.45 -15.58
N TYR A 112 7.74 2.76 -15.39
CA TYR A 112 6.75 3.76 -15.76
C TYR A 112 7.03 4.43 -17.11
N GLU A 113 8.12 4.05 -17.78
CA GLU A 113 8.63 4.66 -19.01
C GLU A 113 8.79 6.19 -18.95
N ARG A 114 8.95 6.75 -17.74
CA ARG A 114 9.00 8.20 -17.49
C ARG A 114 10.34 8.63 -16.91
N LYS A 115 10.78 9.85 -17.23
CA LYS A 115 11.92 10.46 -16.54
C LYS A 115 11.46 11.04 -15.20
N MET A 116 12.12 10.65 -14.12
CA MET A 116 11.95 11.22 -12.79
C MET A 116 12.90 12.42 -12.68
N ASN A 117 12.40 13.59 -13.09
CA ASN A 117 13.20 14.81 -13.07
C ASN A 117 13.39 15.31 -11.64
N PHE A 118 14.61 15.76 -11.33
CA PHE A 118 14.92 16.48 -10.09
C PHE A 118 14.88 18.00 -10.34
N ASP A 119 13.68 18.50 -10.63
CA ASP A 119 13.44 19.93 -10.87
C ASP A 119 13.29 20.73 -9.56
N ALA A 120 13.07 22.04 -9.66
CA ALA A 120 12.96 22.93 -8.51
C ALA A 120 11.78 22.54 -7.58
N VAL A 121 10.65 22.13 -8.14
CA VAL A 121 9.47 21.69 -7.36
C VAL A 121 9.78 20.41 -6.60
N THR A 122 10.39 19.45 -7.29
CA THR A 122 10.82 18.18 -6.71
C THR A 122 11.84 18.41 -5.61
N ARG A 123 12.82 19.28 -5.82
CA ARG A 123 13.80 19.66 -4.79
C ARG A 123 13.12 20.22 -3.56
N PHE A 124 12.17 21.13 -3.72
CA PHE A 124 11.40 21.70 -2.62
C PHE A 124 10.65 20.62 -1.83
N LEU A 125 9.87 19.77 -2.52
CA LEU A 125 9.08 18.72 -1.86
C LEU A 125 9.97 17.68 -1.15
N VAL A 126 11.06 17.26 -1.78
CA VAL A 126 12.02 16.31 -1.21
C VAL A 126 12.77 16.89 -0.01
N SER A 127 13.09 18.19 -0.01
CA SER A 127 13.69 18.85 1.16
C SER A 127 12.78 18.79 2.39
N TYR A 128 11.47 18.74 2.19
CA TYR A 128 10.47 18.56 3.25
C TYR A 128 9.89 17.14 3.30
N GLN A 129 10.59 16.12 2.78
CA GLN A 129 10.06 14.75 2.71
C GLN A 129 9.61 14.18 4.05
N HIS A 130 10.26 14.58 5.15
CA HIS A 130 9.86 14.20 6.51
C HIS A 130 8.48 14.73 6.90
N TRP A 131 8.07 15.89 6.39
CA TRP A 131 6.72 16.43 6.58
C TRP A 131 5.75 15.93 5.51
N THR A 132 6.17 15.83 4.25
CA THR A 132 5.29 15.40 3.15
C THR A 132 4.96 13.91 3.24
N PHE A 133 5.75 13.11 3.98
CA PHE A 133 5.49 11.69 4.23
C PHE A 133 4.09 11.43 4.77
N TYR A 134 3.72 12.06 5.87
CA TYR A 134 2.45 11.82 6.55
C TYR A 134 1.22 12.07 5.64
N PRO A 135 1.03 13.25 5.03
CA PRO A 135 -0.14 13.51 4.19
C PRO A 135 -0.15 12.63 2.94
N VAL A 136 0.99 12.35 2.31
CA VAL A 136 1.06 11.46 1.14
C VAL A 136 0.68 10.04 1.51
N MET A 137 1.15 9.51 2.65
CA MET A 137 0.82 8.16 3.10
C MET A 137 -0.66 8.03 3.49
N CYS A 138 -1.28 9.06 4.08
CA CYS A 138 -2.73 9.09 4.30
C CYS A 138 -3.53 8.97 2.98
N LEU A 139 -3.00 9.50 1.87
CA LEU A 139 -3.64 9.46 0.56
C LEU A 139 -3.29 8.20 -0.26
N ALA A 140 -2.13 7.61 -0.03
CA ALA A 140 -1.58 6.50 -0.82
C ALA A 140 -2.54 5.31 -0.93
N ARG A 141 -3.28 5.01 0.15
CA ARG A 141 -4.28 3.92 0.20
C ARG A 141 -5.40 4.08 -0.85
N ARG A 142 -5.76 5.32 -1.22
CA ARG A 142 -6.83 5.61 -2.19
C ARG A 142 -6.40 5.48 -3.65
N GLY A 143 -5.09 5.46 -3.93
CA GLY A 143 -4.53 5.48 -5.29
C GLY A 143 -4.66 4.16 -6.06
N GLY A 144 -4.87 3.03 -5.37
CA GLY A 144 -4.98 1.70 -5.98
C GLY A 144 -6.16 1.55 -6.95
N THR A 145 -7.20 2.37 -6.82
CA THR A 145 -8.42 2.26 -7.63
C THR A 145 -8.31 2.93 -9.01
N ARG A 146 -7.40 3.91 -9.20
CA ARG A 146 -7.32 4.69 -10.46
C ARG A 146 -6.64 3.97 -11.62
N LYS A 147 -5.74 3.02 -11.37
CA LYS A 147 -5.09 2.24 -12.46
C LYS A 147 -6.05 1.23 -13.13
N LYS A 148 -7.26 1.03 -12.59
CA LYS A 148 -8.28 0.14 -13.15
C LYS A 148 -9.00 0.75 -14.37
N LEU A 149 -9.23 2.06 -14.39
CA LEU A 149 -10.04 2.71 -15.43
C LEU A 149 -9.23 3.03 -16.70
N THR A 150 -7.99 3.48 -16.56
CA THR A 150 -7.16 3.84 -17.72
C THR A 150 -6.65 2.62 -18.50
N ARG A 151 -6.42 1.48 -17.84
CA ARG A 151 -5.86 0.30 -18.49
C ARG A 151 -6.90 -0.61 -19.17
N VAL A 152 -8.17 -0.57 -18.73
CA VAL A 152 -9.29 -1.25 -19.44
C VAL A 152 -9.63 -0.52 -20.74
N ILE A 153 -9.54 0.81 -20.75
CA ILE A 153 -9.77 1.63 -21.97
C ILE A 153 -8.56 1.53 -22.92
N ALA A 154 -7.33 1.51 -22.41
CA ALA A 154 -6.12 1.46 -23.24
C ALA A 154 -5.80 0.09 -23.86
N ARG A 155 -6.46 -1.00 -23.43
CA ARG A 155 -6.17 -2.36 -23.92
C ARG A 155 -7.07 -2.86 -25.04
N GLY A 156 -8.01 -2.06 -25.57
CA GLY A 156 -8.67 -2.28 -26.87
C GLY A 156 -8.96 -3.75 -27.21
N LYS A 157 -9.49 -4.53 -26.26
CA LYS A 157 -9.88 -5.93 -26.44
C LYS A 157 -11.34 -6.05 -26.04
N ILE A 158 -12.19 -5.58 -26.94
CA ILE A 158 -13.40 -6.31 -27.35
C ILE A 158 -12.99 -7.02 -28.63
#